data_AF-A0A7V9WND8-F1
#
_entry.id   AF-A0A7V9WND8-F1
#
_cell.length_a   1.000
_cell.length_b   1.000
_cell.length_c   1.000
_cell.angle_alpha   90.00
_cell.angle_beta   90.00
_cell.angle_gamma   90.00
#
_symmetry.space_group_name_H-M   'P 1'
#
loop_
_entity.id
_entity.type
_entity.pdbx_description
1 polymer ?
#
loop_
_entity_poly.entity_id
_entity_poly.type
_entity_poly.pdbx_seq_one_letter_code
_entity_poly.pdbx_strand_id
1 'polypeptide(L)'
;GGGAPAAITAGLLMNTRFLPMGFAVAPALRGGPLKRAAQGQAVIDTSLALASRGEGGFDRGLLVGATIPQAACWISGTAIGALGGSVLSEPERFGIDAIFPAFFLALLVKEARRGRALGVAVAGGLVTLALLPFLPPGLAVIAAFLTALVGLRRP
;
A
#
# COMPACT_ATOMS: atom_id res chain seq x y z
N GLY A 1 -11.27 -19.04 -7.50
CA GLY A 1 -12.40 -18.30 -6.89
C GLY A 1 -12.07 -16.82 -6.93
N GLY A 2 -12.83 -16.02 -7.66
CA GLY A 2 -12.50 -14.61 -7.91
C GLY A 2 -13.73 -13.83 -8.36
N GLY A 3 -14.83 -13.98 -7.61
CA GLY A 3 -16.06 -13.21 -7.87
C GLY A 3 -16.06 -11.88 -7.11
N ALA A 4 -17.00 -10.99 -7.45
CA ALA A 4 -17.20 -9.70 -6.80
C ALA A 4 -17.17 -9.76 -5.26
N PRO A 5 -17.76 -10.77 -4.58
CA PRO A 5 -17.68 -10.85 -3.11
C PRO A 5 -16.24 -10.96 -2.59
N ALA A 6 -15.41 -11.79 -3.21
CA ALA A 6 -14.01 -11.95 -2.79
C ALA A 6 -13.20 -10.66 -3.00
N ALA A 7 -13.45 -9.95 -4.11
CA ALA A 7 -12.81 -8.67 -4.39
C ALA A 7 -13.25 -7.57 -3.41
N ILE A 8 -14.55 -7.50 -3.09
CA ILE A 8 -15.08 -6.55 -2.11
C ILE A 8 -14.52 -6.84 -0.72
N THR A 9 -14.52 -8.09 -0.29
CA THR A 9 -13.98 -8.48 1.02
C THR A 9 -12.49 -8.18 1.11
N ALA A 10 -11.70 -8.53 0.08
CA ALA A 10 -10.28 -8.20 0.03
C ALA A 10 -10.05 -6.68 0.05
N GLY A 11 -10.85 -5.92 -0.71
CA GLY A 11 -10.82 -4.47 -0.71
C GLY A 11 -11.12 -3.87 0.66
N LEU A 12 -12.19 -4.32 1.32
CA LEU A 12 -12.54 -3.87 2.67
C LEU A 12 -11.44 -4.21 3.67
N LEU A 13 -10.92 -5.44 3.65
CA LEU A 13 -9.83 -5.88 4.51
C LEU A 13 -8.58 -5.01 4.34
N MET A 14 -8.19 -4.71 3.10
CA MET A 14 -7.08 -3.81 2.80
C MET A 14 -7.34 -2.38 3.28
N ASN A 15 -8.58 -1.92 3.21
CA ASN A 15 -8.98 -0.58 3.65
C ASN A 15 -9.16 -0.45 5.17
N THR A 16 -9.16 -1.54 5.94
CA THR A 16 -9.29 -1.46 7.41
C THR A 16 -8.19 -0.63 8.06
N ARG A 17 -7.02 -0.51 7.43
CA ARG A 17 -5.92 0.38 7.86
C ARG A 17 -6.33 1.85 8.04
N PHE A 18 -7.35 2.31 7.32
CA PHE A 18 -7.86 3.68 7.45
C PHE A 18 -8.64 3.89 8.75
N LEU A 19 -9.12 2.85 9.42
CA LEU A 19 -9.81 2.96 10.70
C LEU A 19 -8.88 3.48 11.83
N PRO A 20 -7.73 2.84 12.13
CA PRO A 20 -6.81 3.35 13.14
C PRO A 20 -6.23 4.72 12.75
N MET A 21 -5.94 4.97 11.47
CA MET A 21 -5.49 6.29 10.99
C MET A 21 -6.56 7.36 11.24
N GLY A 22 -7.82 7.04 10.96
CA GLY A 22 -8.97 7.89 11.21
C GLY A 22 -9.12 8.22 12.70
N PHE A 23 -8.98 7.24 13.59
CA PHE A 23 -9.01 7.48 15.04
C PHE A 23 -7.84 8.36 15.51
N ALA A 24 -6.64 8.15 14.96
CA ALA A 24 -5.47 8.95 15.31
C ALA A 24 -5.62 10.43 14.92
N VAL A 25 -6.19 10.71 13.75
CA VAL A 25 -6.33 12.09 13.25
C VAL A 25 -7.65 12.76 13.68
N ALA A 26 -8.64 11.99 14.16
CA ALA A 26 -9.98 12.49 14.49
C ALA A 26 -9.99 13.70 15.44
N PRO A 27 -9.17 13.77 16.52
CA PRO A 27 -9.09 14.94 17.41
C PRO A 27 -8.53 16.18 16.71
N ALA A 28 -7.67 15.96 15.71
CA ALA A 28 -7.07 17.04 14.95
C ALA A 28 -8.02 17.61 13.88
N LEU A 29 -9.20 17.03 13.60
CA LEU A 29 -10.21 17.52 12.64
C LEU A 29 -11.27 18.43 13.31
N ARG A 30 -11.71 19.53 12.66
CA ARG A 30 -12.63 20.56 13.21
C ARG A 30 -13.80 20.77 12.25
N GLY A 31 -14.92 21.19 12.81
CA GLY A 31 -16.17 21.45 12.10
C GLY A 31 -17.19 20.32 12.28
N GLY A 32 -18.33 20.45 11.59
CA GLY A 32 -19.40 19.45 11.61
C GLY A 32 -19.01 18.12 10.94
N PRO A 33 -19.86 17.09 11.07
CA PRO A 33 -19.57 15.73 10.59
C PRO A 33 -19.22 15.68 9.09
N LEU A 34 -19.94 16.43 8.25
CA LEU A 34 -19.65 16.50 6.81
C LEU A 34 -18.28 17.14 6.51
N LYS A 35 -17.92 18.21 7.22
CA LYS A 35 -16.63 18.88 7.05
C LYS A 35 -15.49 17.98 7.52
N ARG A 36 -15.70 17.18 8.57
CA ARG A 36 -14.74 16.18 9.06
C ARG A 36 -14.63 15.01 8.10
N ALA A 37 -15.72 14.54 7.51
CA ALA A 37 -15.70 13.49 6.48
C ALA A 37 -14.95 13.93 5.22
N ALA A 38 -15.15 15.17 4.76
CA ALA A 38 -14.40 15.75 3.65
C ALA A 38 -12.90 15.86 3.95
N GLN A 39 -12.53 16.34 5.14
CA GLN A 39 -11.12 16.34 5.58
C GLN A 39 -10.54 14.93 5.71
N GLY A 40 -11.37 13.95 6.08
CA GLY A 40 -11.00 12.54 6.17
C GLY A 40 -10.55 11.93 4.85
N GLN A 41 -11.00 12.47 3.71
CA GLN A 41 -10.52 12.04 2.39
C GLN A 41 -9.03 12.34 2.18
N ALA A 42 -8.46 13.27 2.95
CA ALA A 42 -7.04 13.58 2.92
C ALA A 42 -6.18 12.63 3.76
N VAL A 43 -6.77 11.63 4.41
CA VAL A 43 -6.06 10.69 5.27
C VAL A 43 -5.52 9.52 4.42
N ILE A 44 -4.30 9.67 3.94
CA ILE A 44 -3.54 8.64 3.20
C ILE A 44 -2.16 8.47 3.84
N ASP A 45 -1.51 7.31 3.69
CA ASP A 45 -0.29 6.96 4.42
C ASP A 45 0.79 8.07 4.36
N THR A 46 1.00 8.60 3.16
CA THR A 46 1.98 9.66 2.85
C THR A 46 1.59 11.01 3.44
N SER A 47 0.35 11.46 3.29
CA SER A 47 -0.10 12.75 3.83
C SER A 47 -0.14 12.71 5.35
N LEU A 48 -0.52 11.57 5.94
CA LEU A 48 -0.55 11.35 7.37
C LEU A 48 0.87 11.36 7.96
N ALA A 49 1.81 10.68 7.31
CA ALA A 49 3.21 10.67 7.71
C ALA A 49 3.82 12.08 7.66
N LEU A 50 3.53 12.85 6.60
CA LEU A 50 4.00 14.23 6.47
C LEU A 50 3.36 15.18 7.48
N ALA A 51 2.06 15.03 7.73
CA ALA A 51 1.30 15.89 8.63
C ALA A 51 1.58 15.64 10.11
N SER A 52 2.17 14.49 10.47
CA SER A 52 2.48 14.13 11.86
C SER A 52 3.56 15.04 12.44
N ARG A 53 3.26 15.68 13.58
CA ARG A 53 4.18 16.62 14.26
C ARG A 53 4.87 16.04 15.50
N GLY A 54 4.69 14.75 15.79
CA GLY A 54 5.08 14.16 17.07
C GLY A 54 4.08 14.50 18.19
N GLU A 55 4.11 13.72 19.28
CA GLU A 55 3.23 13.89 20.46
C GLU A 55 1.71 13.86 20.17
N GLY A 56 1.30 13.28 19.04
CA GLY A 56 -0.12 13.17 18.64
C GLY A 56 -0.68 14.41 17.93
N GLY A 57 0.14 15.41 17.64
CA GLY A 57 -0.25 16.58 16.85
C GLY A 57 -0.25 16.31 15.34
N PHE A 58 -1.21 16.90 14.62
CA PHE A 58 -1.29 16.86 13.16
C PHE A 58 -1.46 18.25 12.54
N ASP A 59 -0.70 18.54 11.49
CA ASP A 59 -0.86 19.72 10.65
C ASP A 59 -1.88 19.47 9.55
N ARG A 60 -3.03 20.16 9.60
CA ARG A 60 -4.05 20.03 8.55
C ARG A 60 -3.68 20.64 7.22
N GLY A 61 -2.97 21.76 7.24
CA GLY A 61 -2.55 22.42 6.01
C GLY A 61 -1.65 21.48 5.23
N LEU A 62 -0.75 20.80 5.93
CA LEU A 62 0.12 19.79 5.35
C LEU A 62 -0.62 18.50 4.98
N LEU A 63 -1.58 18.04 5.80
CA LEU A 63 -2.41 16.87 5.48
C LEU A 63 -3.16 17.06 4.16
N VAL A 64 -3.91 18.16 4.02
CA VAL A 64 -4.68 18.45 2.81
C VAL A 64 -3.74 18.81 1.66
N GLY A 65 -2.73 19.64 1.91
CA GLY A 65 -1.77 20.09 0.92
C GLY A 65 -1.00 18.94 0.28
N ALA A 66 -0.56 17.95 1.08
CA ALA A 66 0.12 16.77 0.57
C ALA A 66 -0.80 15.86 -0.24
N THR A 67 -2.11 15.81 0.06
CA THR A 67 -3.06 14.99 -0.70
C THR A 67 -3.38 15.57 -2.07
N ILE A 68 -3.44 16.90 -2.24
CA ILE A 68 -3.81 17.54 -3.52
C ILE A 68 -3.01 17.02 -4.72
N PRO A 69 -1.65 17.07 -4.73
CA PRO A 69 -0.89 16.58 -5.86
C PRO A 69 -1.06 15.06 -6.06
N GLN A 70 -1.24 14.31 -4.97
CA GLN A 70 -1.45 12.86 -5.03
C GLN A 70 -2.79 12.51 -5.66
N ALA A 71 -3.86 13.22 -5.29
CA ALA A 71 -5.17 13.08 -5.90
C ALA A 71 -5.14 13.45 -7.39
N ALA A 72 -4.44 14.54 -7.74
CA ALA A 72 -4.27 14.94 -9.13
C ALA A 72 -3.53 13.86 -9.94
N CYS A 73 -2.39 13.36 -9.46
CA CYS A 73 -1.64 12.28 -10.11
C CYS A 73 -2.46 10.98 -10.19
N TRP A 74 -3.20 10.64 -9.15
CA TRP A 74 -4.05 9.44 -9.11
C TRP A 74 -5.19 9.51 -10.14
N ILE A 75 -5.95 10.61 -10.13
CA ILE A 75 -7.09 10.80 -11.04
C ILE A 75 -6.60 10.87 -12.49
N SER A 76 -5.56 11.65 -12.77
CA SER A 76 -4.99 11.74 -14.11
C SER A 76 -4.42 10.42 -14.60
N GLY A 77 -3.62 9.73 -13.78
CA GLY A 77 -3.08 8.40 -14.12
C GLY A 77 -4.19 7.37 -14.35
N THR A 78 -5.23 7.38 -13.52
CA THR A 78 -6.39 6.49 -13.69
C THR A 78 -7.16 6.82 -14.97
N ALA A 79 -7.40 8.09 -15.26
CA ALA A 79 -8.08 8.52 -16.49
C ALA A 79 -7.26 8.13 -17.72
N ILE A 80 -5.95 8.37 -17.70
CA ILE A 80 -5.03 7.97 -18.77
C ILE A 80 -5.05 6.44 -18.95
N GLY A 81 -5.01 5.66 -17.87
CA GLY A 81 -5.06 4.20 -17.95
C GLY A 81 -6.41 3.68 -18.45
N ALA A 82 -7.51 4.23 -17.96
CA ALA A 82 -8.86 3.81 -18.33
C ALA A 82 -9.22 4.17 -19.79
N LEU A 83 -8.77 5.33 -20.27
CA LEU A 83 -9.07 5.81 -21.62
C LEU A 83 -8.01 5.40 -22.65
N GLY A 84 -6.74 5.32 -22.24
CA GLY A 84 -5.59 5.02 -23.10
C GLY A 84 -5.12 3.56 -23.04
N GLY A 85 -5.67 2.74 -22.14
CA GLY A 85 -5.26 1.34 -21.98
C GLY A 85 -5.47 0.50 -23.23
N SER A 86 -6.48 0.81 -24.05
CA SER A 86 -6.75 0.13 -25.33
C SER A 86 -5.77 0.49 -26.45
N VAL A 87 -4.99 1.56 -26.28
CA VAL A 87 -3.95 1.99 -27.25
C VAL A 87 -2.70 1.10 -27.13
N LEU A 88 -2.49 0.49 -25.95
CA LEU A 88 -1.42 -0.46 -25.70
C LEU A 88 -1.92 -1.88 -26.00
N SER A 89 -1.88 -2.27 -27.27
CA SER A 89 -2.28 -3.62 -27.70
C SER A 89 -1.39 -4.73 -27.13
N GLU A 90 -0.11 -4.45 -26.83
CA GLU A 90 0.85 -5.39 -26.24
C GLU A 90 1.64 -4.74 -25.08
N PRO A 91 1.03 -4.56 -23.89
CA PRO A 91 1.68 -3.94 -22.73
C PRO A 91 2.94 -4.68 -22.27
N GLU A 92 2.97 -6.00 -22.43
CA GLU A 92 4.08 -6.89 -22.03
C GLU A 92 5.37 -6.56 -22.78
N ARG A 93 5.29 -6.12 -24.05
CA ARG A 93 6.48 -5.74 -24.83
C ARG A 93 7.18 -4.51 -24.28
N PHE A 94 6.45 -3.67 -23.55
CA PHE A 94 6.99 -2.50 -22.87
C PHE A 94 7.41 -2.79 -21.42
N GLY A 95 7.29 -4.05 -20.97
CA GLY A 95 7.61 -4.46 -19.60
C GLY A 95 6.69 -3.85 -18.54
N ILE A 96 5.47 -3.46 -18.93
CA ILE A 96 4.51 -2.79 -18.05
C ILE A 96 4.06 -3.75 -16.92
N ASP A 97 4.01 -5.05 -17.20
CA ASP A 97 3.74 -6.13 -16.24
C ASP A 97 4.84 -6.29 -15.18
N ALA A 98 6.09 -5.93 -15.52
CA ALA A 98 7.23 -6.01 -14.63
C ALA A 98 7.39 -4.78 -13.71
N ILE A 99 6.63 -3.70 -13.92
CA ILE A 99 6.76 -2.45 -13.15
C ILE A 99 6.56 -2.67 -11.65
N PHE A 100 5.48 -3.36 -11.25
CA PHE A 100 5.21 -3.62 -9.84
C PHE A 100 6.27 -4.54 -9.20
N PRO A 101 6.60 -5.71 -9.78
CA PRO A 101 7.71 -6.54 -9.27
C PRO A 101 9.04 -5.79 -9.15
N ALA A 102 9.40 -4.99 -10.16
CA ALA A 102 10.65 -4.21 -10.15
C ALA A 102 10.65 -3.15 -9.05
N PHE A 103 9.52 -2.46 -8.84
CA PHE A 103 9.36 -1.49 -7.77
C PHE A 103 9.53 -2.14 -6.38
N PHE A 104 8.83 -3.26 -6.13
CA PHE A 104 8.98 -3.99 -4.87
C PHE A 104 10.38 -4.56 -4.68
N LEU A 105 11.02 -5.04 -5.75
CA LEU A 105 12.41 -5.49 -5.70
C LEU A 105 13.36 -4.34 -5.34
N ALA A 106 13.17 -3.15 -5.92
CA ALA A 106 13.98 -1.98 -5.60
C ALA A 106 13.83 -1.57 -4.11
N LEU A 107 12.59 -1.60 -3.58
CA LEU A 107 12.33 -1.38 -2.17
C LEU A 107 12.98 -2.45 -1.28
N LEU A 108 12.87 -3.72 -1.68
CA LEU A 108 13.47 -4.84 -0.96
C LEU A 108 15.00 -4.71 -0.90
N VAL A 109 15.64 -4.36 -2.02
CA VAL A 109 17.10 -4.15 -2.08
C VAL A 109 17.50 -2.99 -1.17
N LYS A 110 16.75 -1.89 -1.17
CA LYS A 110 17.01 -0.74 -0.29
C LYS A 110 16.88 -1.13 1.19
N GLU A 111 15.86 -1.89 1.55
CA GLU A 111 15.61 -2.31 2.92
C GLU A 111 16.62 -3.37 3.39
N ALA A 112 16.95 -4.34 2.53
CA ALA A 112 17.94 -5.37 2.80
C ALA A 112 19.35 -4.79 3.00
N ARG A 113 19.68 -3.67 2.35
CA ARG A 113 20.96 -2.96 2.55
C ARG A 113 21.08 -2.29 3.93
N ARG A 114 19.97 -2.08 4.65
CA ARG A 114 19.94 -1.36 5.92
C ARG A 114 20.04 -2.25 7.18
N GLY A 115 20.14 -3.58 7.05
CA GLY A 115 20.34 -4.46 8.22
C GLY A 115 20.02 -5.95 7.99
N ARG A 116 19.65 -6.65 9.07
CA ARG A 116 19.33 -8.11 9.13
C ARG A 116 18.14 -8.55 8.23
N ALA A 117 17.50 -7.62 7.51
CA ALA A 117 16.33 -7.88 6.66
C ALA A 117 16.62 -8.82 5.47
N LEU A 118 17.88 -8.97 5.05
CA LEU A 118 18.25 -9.89 3.96
C LEU A 118 17.92 -11.36 4.31
N GLY A 119 18.19 -11.81 5.54
CA GLY A 119 17.92 -13.19 5.94
C GLY A 119 16.43 -13.52 5.95
N VAL A 120 15.61 -12.56 6.37
CA VAL A 120 14.15 -12.64 6.36
C VAL A 120 13.62 -12.66 4.92
N ALA A 121 14.17 -11.80 4.05
CA ALA A 121 13.80 -11.74 2.64
C ALA A 121 14.10 -13.06 1.92
N VAL A 122 15.29 -13.62 2.12
CA VAL A 122 15.67 -14.91 1.55
C VAL A 122 14.78 -16.03 2.07
N ALA A 123 14.52 -16.08 3.39
CA ALA A 123 13.63 -17.08 3.97
C ALA A 123 12.22 -17.01 3.38
N GLY A 124 11.64 -15.80 3.26
CA GLY A 124 10.33 -15.61 2.64
C GLY A 124 10.29 -16.02 1.16
N GLY A 125 11.35 -15.71 0.41
CA GLY A 125 11.50 -16.15 -0.98
C GLY A 125 11.54 -17.68 -1.11
N LEU A 126 12.34 -18.34 -0.28
CA LEU A 126 12.44 -19.80 -0.27
C LEU A 126 11.12 -20.47 0.11
N VAL A 127 10.42 -19.96 1.14
CA VAL A 127 9.10 -20.45 1.52
C VAL A 127 8.10 -20.30 0.36
N THR A 128 8.09 -19.15 -0.31
CA THR A 128 7.22 -18.93 -1.46
C THR A 128 7.50 -19.95 -2.57
N LEU A 129 8.77 -20.12 -2.95
CA LEU A 129 9.18 -21.07 -3.99
C LEU A 129 8.82 -22.52 -3.65
N ALA A 130 8.99 -22.92 -2.38
CA ALA A 130 8.64 -24.26 -1.92
C ALA A 130 7.12 -24.53 -1.93
N LEU A 131 6.30 -23.48 -1.75
CA LEU A 131 4.84 -23.59 -1.68
C LEU A 131 4.14 -23.44 -3.03
N LEU A 132 4.79 -22.85 -4.05
CA LEU A 132 4.24 -22.71 -5.41
C LEU A 132 3.69 -23.99 -6.04
N PRO A 133 4.30 -25.19 -5.90
CA PRO A 133 3.73 -26.41 -6.47
C PRO A 133 2.46 -26.89 -5.75
N PHE A 134 2.20 -26.41 -4.52
CA PHE A 134 1.09 -26.88 -3.69
C PHE A 134 -0.04 -25.85 -3.55
N LEU A 135 0.26 -24.56 -3.71
CA LEU A 135 -0.68 -23.47 -3.45
C LEU A 135 -0.75 -22.49 -4.63
N PRO A 136 -1.92 -21.86 -4.87
CA PRO A 136 -2.02 -20.68 -5.70
C PRO A 136 -0.98 -19.62 -5.31
N PRO A 137 -0.37 -18.90 -6.27
CA PRO A 137 0.71 -17.95 -5.99
C PRO A 137 0.39 -16.93 -4.90
N GLY A 138 -0.86 -16.43 -4.87
CA GLY A 138 -1.30 -15.49 -3.83
C GLY A 138 -1.24 -16.07 -2.41
N LEU A 139 -1.57 -17.35 -2.23
CA LEU A 139 -1.52 -18.00 -0.92
C LEU A 139 -0.08 -18.34 -0.51
N ALA A 140 0.77 -18.74 -1.46
CA ALA A 140 2.20 -18.95 -1.22
C ALA A 140 2.89 -17.66 -0.74
N VAL A 141 2.58 -16.53 -1.36
CA VAL A 141 3.08 -15.20 -0.94
C VAL A 141 2.54 -14.81 0.43
N ILE A 142 1.25 -15.05 0.72
CA ILE A 142 0.68 -14.75 2.03
C ILE A 142 1.36 -15.58 3.13
N ALA A 143 1.62 -16.86 2.88
CA ALA A 143 2.31 -17.74 3.83
C ALA A 143 3.74 -17.24 4.13
N ALA A 144 4.42 -16.66 3.14
CA ALA A 144 5.76 -16.09 3.33
C ALA A 144 5.80 -14.92 4.32
N PHE A 145 4.68 -14.21 4.57
CA PHE A 145 4.63 -13.16 5.60
C PHE A 145 4.96 -13.68 7.02
N LEU A 146 4.75 -14.98 7.28
CA LEU A 146 5.13 -15.59 8.56
C LEU A 146 6.63 -15.48 8.83
N THR A 147 7.45 -15.53 7.77
CA THR A 147 8.91 -15.34 7.89
C THR A 147 9.26 -13.92 8.32
N ALA A 148 8.52 -12.92 7.82
CA ALA A 148 8.68 -11.52 8.21
C ALA A 148 8.31 -11.28 9.68
N LEU A 149 7.23 -11.92 10.15
CA LEU A 149 6.80 -11.87 11.56
C LEU A 149 7.86 -12.45 12.51
N VAL A 150 8.52 -13.54 12.12
CA VAL A 150 9.63 -14.12 12.90
C VAL A 150 10.85 -13.19 12.92
N GLY A 151 11.13 -12.51 11.80
CA GLY A 151 12.20 -11.52 11.69
C GLY A 151 12.03 -10.30 12.60
N LEU A 152 10.79 -9.83 12.78
CA LEU A 152 10.43 -8.72 13.67
C LEU A 152 10.63 -9.03 15.17
N ARG A 153 10.65 -10.31 15.56
CA ARG A 153 10.74 -10.75 16.96
C ARG A 153 12.16 -10.79 17.52
N ARG A 154 13.18 -10.36 16.78
CA ARG A 154 14.58 -10.36 17.26
C ARG A 154 15.04 -8.94 17.63
N PRO A 155 15.28 -8.66 18.93
CA PRO A 155 15.94 -7.42 19.35
C PRO A 155 17.41 -7.33 18.89
#